data_AF-A0A8R1ERE7-F1
#
_entry.id   AF-A0A8R1ERE7-F1
#
_cell.length_a   1.000
_cell.length_b   1.000
_cell.length_c   1.000
_cell.angle_alpha   90.00
_cell.angle_beta   90.00
_cell.angle_gamma   90.00
#
_symmetry.space_group_name_H-M   'P 1'
#
loop_
_entity.id
_entity.type
_entity.pdbx_description
1 polymer ?
#
loop_
_entity_poly.entity_id
_entity_poly.type
_entity_poly.pdbx_seq_one_letter_code
_entity_poly.pdbx_strand_id
1 'polypeptide(L)'
;MLRNLFTLVSRRFASSDSPRKVVVCANGTIAAWHPPQEFPYEHSKPIDLDALKNKDQQSSRLSAAAKASAVPREPVNAELKEIFYTSKHEWYSRYAL
;
A
#
# COMPACT_ATOMS: atom_id res chain seq x y z
N MET A 1 -43.81 42.82 -9.14
CA MET A 1 -43.09 41.74 -9.85
C MET A 1 -41.71 41.61 -9.24
N LEU A 2 -41.51 40.64 -8.34
CA LEU A 2 -40.23 40.44 -7.63
C LEU A 2 -39.46 39.33 -8.36
N ARG A 3 -38.39 39.70 -9.08
CA ARG A 3 -37.46 38.74 -9.68
C ARG A 3 -36.51 38.26 -8.58
N ASN A 4 -36.70 37.02 -8.13
CA ASN A 4 -35.75 36.34 -7.25
C ASN A 4 -34.42 36.15 -8.00
N LEU A 5 -33.45 37.00 -7.70
CA LEU A 5 -32.04 36.80 -8.04
C LEU A 5 -31.45 35.80 -7.04
N PHE A 6 -31.65 34.50 -7.29
CA PHE A 6 -30.82 33.49 -6.66
C PHE A 6 -29.43 33.59 -7.27
N THR A 7 -28.56 34.38 -6.63
CA THR A 7 -27.12 34.36 -6.88
C THR A 7 -26.61 32.94 -6.61
N LEU A 8 -26.47 32.14 -7.67
CA LEU A 8 -25.71 30.91 -7.64
C LEU A 8 -24.25 31.27 -7.36
N VAL A 9 -23.89 31.32 -6.08
CA VAL A 9 -22.49 31.31 -5.65
C VAL A 9 -21.93 29.95 -6.08
N SER A 10 -21.41 29.88 -7.30
CA SER A 10 -20.56 28.78 -7.74
C SER A 10 -19.30 28.86 -6.89
N ARG A 11 -19.30 28.17 -5.73
CA ARG A 11 -18.08 27.94 -4.96
C ARG A 11 -17.18 27.12 -5.84
N ARG A 12 -16.26 27.80 -6.53
CA ARG A 12 -15.15 27.19 -7.25
C ARG A 12 -14.23 26.58 -6.20
N PHE A 13 -14.52 25.37 -5.75
CA PHE A 13 -13.57 24.51 -5.07
C PHE A 13 -12.57 23.98 -6.12
N ALA A 14 -11.83 24.88 -6.74
CA ALA A 14 -10.79 24.53 -7.69
C ALA A 14 -9.48 25.08 -7.13
N SER A 15 -8.72 24.23 -6.45
CA SER A 15 -7.27 24.42 -6.38
C SER A 15 -6.77 24.38 -7.82
N SER A 16 -6.19 25.48 -8.30
CA SER A 16 -5.80 25.66 -9.71
C SER A 16 -4.77 24.66 -10.20
N ASP A 17 -4.11 23.97 -9.27
CA ASP A 17 -2.94 23.10 -9.54
C ASP A 17 -3.22 21.61 -9.24
N SER A 18 -4.47 21.27 -8.90
CA SER A 18 -4.89 19.90 -8.63
C SER A 18 -5.27 19.17 -9.92
N PRO A 19 -4.74 17.96 -10.21
CA PRO A 19 -5.19 17.14 -11.33
C PRO A 19 -6.62 16.62 -11.15
N ARG A 20 -7.13 16.68 -9.90
CA ARG A 20 -8.52 16.34 -9.55
C ARG A 20 -9.39 17.57 -9.68
N LYS A 21 -10.52 17.44 -10.37
CA LYS A 21 -11.44 18.54 -10.64
C LYS A 21 -12.87 18.12 -10.40
N VAL A 22 -13.62 18.92 -9.65
CA VAL A 22 -15.06 18.70 -9.41
C VAL A 22 -15.82 19.87 -10.01
N VAL A 23 -16.86 19.58 -10.79
CA VAL A 23 -17.72 20.57 -11.41
C VAL A 23 -19.18 20.28 -11.09
N VAL A 24 -19.97 21.34 -10.95
CA VAL A 24 -21.44 21.25 -10.82
C VAL A 24 -22.04 21.64 -12.17
N CYS A 25 -22.76 20.71 -12.79
CA CYS A 25 -23.46 20.90 -14.05
C CYS A 25 -24.69 21.80 -13.86
N ALA A 26 -25.20 22.40 -14.95
CA ALA A 26 -26.34 23.31 -14.91
C ALA A 26 -27.63 22.66 -14.36
N ASN A 27 -27.75 21.34 -14.47
CA ASN A 27 -28.86 20.54 -13.93
C ASN A 27 -28.67 20.14 -12.46
N GLY A 28 -27.62 20.62 -11.78
CA GLY A 28 -27.30 20.26 -10.39
C GLY A 28 -26.55 18.94 -10.22
N THR A 29 -26.26 18.19 -11.29
CA THR A 29 -25.42 16.99 -11.23
C THR A 29 -23.97 17.37 -10.95
N ILE A 30 -23.28 16.57 -10.12
CA ILE A 30 -21.86 16.76 -9.80
C ILE A 30 -21.05 15.79 -10.66
N ALA A 31 -20.08 16.32 -11.41
CA ALA A 31 -19.10 15.51 -12.14
C ALA A 31 -17.72 15.67 -11.50
N ALA A 32 -17.04 14.54 -11.27
CA ALA A 32 -15.71 14.49 -10.67
C ALA A 32 -14.72 13.84 -11.64
N TRP A 33 -13.68 14.58 -12.00
CA TRP A 33 -12.54 14.11 -12.78
C TRP A 33 -11.40 13.75 -11.82
N HIS A 34 -10.97 12.49 -11.84
CA HIS A 34 -9.89 11.99 -11.00
C HIS A 34 -8.96 11.06 -11.80
N PRO A 35 -8.06 11.61 -12.64
CA PRO A 35 -7.14 10.76 -13.39
C PRO A 35 -6.21 10.02 -12.42
N PRO A 36 -5.75 8.81 -12.77
CA PRO A 36 -4.69 8.15 -12.02
C PRO A 36 -3.43 9.02 -12.04
N GLN A 37 -2.77 9.13 -10.90
CA GLN A 37 -1.52 9.87 -10.78
C GLN A 37 -0.36 8.90 -10.86
N GLU A 38 0.54 9.11 -11.83
CA GLU A 38 1.77 8.34 -11.94
C GLU A 38 2.73 8.70 -10.80
N PHE A 39 3.56 7.73 -10.41
CA PHE A 39 4.59 7.94 -9.40
C PHE A 39 5.80 8.64 -10.02
N PRO A 40 6.19 9.84 -9.55
CA PRO A 40 7.34 10.57 -10.10
C PRO A 40 8.65 9.78 -9.92
N TYR A 41 9.53 9.84 -10.91
CA TYR A 41 10.80 9.10 -10.88
C TYR A 41 11.71 9.59 -9.75
N GLU A 42 11.68 10.89 -9.46
CA GLU A 42 12.47 11.56 -8.41
C GLU A 42 12.11 11.08 -7.01
N HIS A 43 10.93 10.48 -6.83
CA HIS A 43 10.49 9.90 -5.56
C HIS A 43 10.86 8.43 -5.43
N SER A 44 11.47 7.82 -6.45
CA SER A 44 11.94 6.45 -6.42
C SER A 44 13.35 6.36 -5.82
N LYS A 45 13.68 5.21 -5.25
CA LYS A 45 15.05 4.90 -4.81
C LYS A 45 15.68 3.95 -5.83
N PRO A 46 16.97 4.10 -6.14
CA PRO A 46 17.66 3.16 -7.00
C PRO A 46 17.66 1.77 -6.35
N ILE A 47 17.57 0.74 -7.18
CA ILE A 47 17.69 -0.65 -6.75
C ILE A 47 19.17 -0.94 -6.51
N ASP A 48 19.51 -1.37 -5.30
CA ASP A 48 20.86 -1.83 -4.98
C ASP A 48 21.10 -3.21 -5.60
N LEU A 49 21.85 -3.23 -6.71
CA LEU A 49 22.15 -4.45 -7.47
C LEU A 49 23.15 -5.35 -6.75
N ASP A 50 24.03 -4.80 -5.92
CA ASP A 50 25.01 -5.60 -5.17
C ASP A 50 24.34 -6.28 -3.99
N ALA A 51 23.43 -5.57 -3.30
CA ALA A 51 22.54 -6.21 -2.33
C ALA A 51 21.67 -7.30 -2.98
N LEU A 52 21.20 -7.12 -4.23
CA LEU A 52 20.41 -8.14 -4.93
C LEU A 52 21.22 -9.42 -5.21
N LYS A 53 22.43 -9.28 -5.77
CA LYS A 53 23.35 -10.42 -5.99
C LYS A 53 23.72 -11.12 -4.68
N ASN A 54 23.97 -10.35 -3.63
CA ASN A 54 24.25 -10.89 -2.30
C ASN A 54 23.02 -11.53 -1.67
N LYS A 55 21.80 -11.05 -1.96
CA LYS A 55 20.54 -11.63 -1.47
C LYS A 55 20.20 -12.93 -2.19
N ASP A 56 20.60 -13.12 -3.44
CA ASP A 56 20.56 -14.45 -4.09
C ASP A 56 21.57 -15.42 -3.45
N GLN A 57 22.69 -14.90 -2.93
CA GLN A 57 23.65 -15.68 -2.13
C GLN A 57 23.22 -15.86 -0.66
N GLN A 58 22.42 -14.96 -0.09
CA GLN A 58 21.90 -15.06 1.28
C GLN A 58 20.56 -15.82 1.37
N SER A 59 19.74 -15.79 0.30
CA SER A 59 18.69 -16.77 0.09
C SER A 59 19.31 -18.16 -0.03
N SER A 60 20.54 -18.28 -0.56
CA SER A 60 21.38 -19.46 -0.42
C SER A 60 21.72 -19.79 1.04
N ARG A 61 21.91 -18.83 1.96
CA ARG A 61 22.16 -19.13 3.39
C ARG A 61 20.92 -19.58 4.16
N LEU A 62 19.78 -18.91 3.97
CA LEU A 62 18.50 -19.36 4.54
C LEU A 62 18.06 -20.68 3.91
N SER A 63 18.25 -20.84 2.60
CA SER A 63 18.00 -22.13 1.94
C SER A 63 19.06 -23.17 2.28
N ALA A 64 20.30 -22.82 2.62
CA ALA A 64 21.30 -23.78 3.08
C ALA A 64 21.03 -24.24 4.51
N ALA A 65 20.59 -23.35 5.40
CA ALA A 65 20.09 -23.73 6.72
C ALA A 65 18.81 -24.58 6.62
N ALA A 66 17.88 -24.21 5.74
CA ALA A 66 16.66 -24.98 5.46
C ALA A 66 16.94 -26.32 4.73
N LYS A 67 17.97 -26.40 3.87
CA LYS A 67 18.40 -27.62 3.18
C LYS A 67 19.29 -28.51 4.05
N ALA A 68 20.08 -27.95 4.97
CA ALA A 68 20.87 -28.68 5.96
C ALA A 68 19.98 -29.27 7.06
N SER A 69 18.83 -28.65 7.32
CA SER A 69 17.72 -29.23 8.08
C SER A 69 16.96 -30.24 7.22
N ALA A 70 17.58 -31.37 6.90
CA ALA A 70 16.97 -32.45 6.12
C ALA A 70 15.77 -33.14 6.82
N VAL A 71 15.37 -32.67 7.99
CA VAL A 71 14.05 -32.89 8.60
C VAL A 71 13.39 -31.52 8.69
N PRO A 72 12.17 -31.29 8.16
CA PRO A 72 11.47 -30.03 8.34
C PRO A 72 11.11 -29.91 9.81
N ARG A 73 12.01 -29.32 10.60
CA ARG A 73 11.65 -28.88 11.94
C ARG A 73 10.55 -27.86 11.76
N GLU A 74 9.39 -28.12 12.36
CA GLU A 74 8.36 -27.11 12.46
C GLU A 74 8.99 -25.86 13.09
N PRO A 75 8.94 -24.70 12.42
CA PRO A 75 9.52 -23.49 12.94
C PRO A 75 8.89 -23.20 14.30
N VAL A 76 9.73 -22.92 15.29
CA VAL A 76 9.24 -22.75 16.66
C VAL A 76 8.43 -21.46 16.72
N ASN A 77 7.32 -21.46 17.45
CA ASN A 77 6.46 -20.26 17.62
C ASN A 77 7.24 -19.01 18.07
N ALA A 78 8.37 -19.18 18.77
CA ALA A 78 9.27 -18.10 19.14
C ALA A 78 9.96 -17.43 17.92
N GLU A 79 10.43 -18.23 16.96
CA GLU A 79 11.04 -17.75 15.71
C GLU A 79 10.00 -17.02 14.86
N LEU A 80 8.79 -17.58 14.77
CA LEU A 80 7.67 -16.98 14.04
C LEU A 80 7.25 -15.63 14.63
N LYS A 81 7.19 -15.54 15.96
CA LYS A 81 6.92 -14.29 16.68
C LYS A 81 7.92 -13.20 16.31
N GLU A 82 9.21 -13.55 16.22
CA GLU A 82 10.29 -12.60 15.94
C GLU A 82 10.29 -12.14 14.47
N ILE A 83 10.15 -13.08 13.52
CA ILE A 83 10.16 -12.78 12.08
C ILE A 83 8.98 -11.90 11.69
N PHE A 84 7.79 -12.23 12.19
CA PHE A 84 6.55 -11.56 11.81
C PHE A 84 6.17 -10.40 12.72
N TYR A 85 6.96 -10.12 13.77
CA TYR A 85 6.66 -9.10 14.78
C TYR A 85 5.25 -9.26 15.39
N THR A 86 4.84 -10.51 15.62
CA THR A 86 3.51 -10.87 16.15
C THR A 86 3.54 -11.22 17.63
N SER A 87 2.38 -11.50 18.23
CA SER A 87 2.32 -12.03 19.58
C SER A 87 2.49 -13.55 19.61
N LYS A 88 2.97 -14.12 20.73
CA LYS A 88 3.12 -15.58 20.87
C LYS A 88 1.80 -16.35 20.79
N HIS A 89 0.67 -15.68 21.01
CA HIS A 89 -0.66 -16.30 21.11
C HIS A 89 -1.31 -16.56 19.75
N GLU A 90 -0.81 -15.94 18.69
CA GLU A 90 -1.30 -16.11 17.32
C GLU A 90 -0.88 -17.46 16.70
N TRP A 91 0.20 -18.06 17.22
CA TRP A 91 0.81 -19.27 16.65
C TRP A 91 0.42 -20.57 17.37
N TYR A 92 -0.50 -20.51 18.34
CA TYR A 92 -1.06 -21.71 18.96
C TYR A 92 -2.40 -22.07 18.29
N SER A 93 -2.55 -23.34 17.89
CA SER A 93 -3.85 -23.82 17.40
C SER A 93 -4.91 -23.64 18.48
N ARG A 94 -6.07 -23.09 18.10
CA ARG A 94 -7.20 -22.90 19.01
C ARG A 94 -7.98 -24.19 19.27
N TYR A 95 -7.78 -25.19 18.41
CA TYR A 95 -8.44 -26.49 18.50
C TYR A 95 -7.43 -27.60 18.15
N ALA A 96 -7.37 -28.64 18.97
CA ALA A 96 -6.77 -29.91 18.59
C ALA A 96 -7.91 -30.79 18.07
N LEU A 97 -7.80 -31.27 16.83
CA LEU A 97 -8.62 -32.38 16.31
C LEU A 97 -7.98 -33.70 16.70
#